data_AF-A0A9E3WZS9-F1
#
_entry.id   AF-A0A9E3WZS9-F1
#
_cell.length_a   1.000
_cell.length_b   1.000
_cell.length_c   1.000
_cell.angle_alpha   90.00
_cell.angle_beta   90.00
_cell.angle_gamma   90.00
#
_symmetry.space_group_name_H-M   'P 1'
#
loop_
_entity.id
_entity.type
_entity.pdbx_description
1 polymer ?
#
loop_
_entity_poly.entity_id
_entity_poly.type
_entity_poly.pdbx_seq_one_letter_code
_entity_poly.pdbx_strand_id
1 'polypeptide(L)'
;MRKSWMLATALLVASLLLTACPAAAPSGGGSADTGAAAAGDEAAVSEDAGGGTLIVGRGGDSVLLDNGAVTDGESARVINTITEGLVALEGTSTKPIP
;
A
#
# COMPACT_ATOMS: atom_id res chain seq x y z
N MET A 1 -21.63 -43.03 -11.48
CA MET A 1 -20.58 -42.53 -10.56
C MET A 1 -19.51 -41.70 -11.27
N ARG A 2 -18.84 -42.21 -12.32
CA ARG A 2 -17.80 -41.47 -13.07
C ARG A 2 -18.25 -40.15 -13.70
N LYS A 3 -19.46 -40.13 -14.28
CA LYS A 3 -20.00 -38.93 -14.96
C LYS A 3 -20.43 -37.83 -13.98
N SER A 4 -21.00 -38.22 -12.83
CA SER A 4 -21.31 -37.31 -11.73
C SER A 4 -20.06 -36.73 -11.09
N TRP A 5 -18.98 -37.52 -11.00
CA TRP A 5 -17.68 -37.04 -10.52
C TRP A 5 -17.08 -36.02 -11.49
N MET A 6 -17.13 -36.29 -12.80
CA MET A 6 -16.64 -35.36 -13.82
C MET A 6 -17.43 -34.05 -13.87
N LEU A 7 -18.76 -34.11 -13.68
CA LEU A 7 -19.59 -32.92 -13.57
C LEU A 7 -19.26 -32.11 -12.32
N ALA A 8 -19.05 -32.77 -11.16
CA ALA A 8 -18.68 -32.07 -9.93
C ALA A 8 -17.30 -31.40 -10.03
N THR A 9 -16.31 -32.06 -10.64
CA THR A 9 -14.98 -31.46 -10.86
C THR A 9 -15.03 -30.30 -11.84
N ALA A 10 -15.83 -30.40 -12.91
CA ALA A 10 -15.99 -29.30 -13.86
C ALA A 10 -16.65 -28.07 -13.22
N LEU A 11 -17.64 -28.29 -12.35
CA LEU A 11 -18.34 -27.21 -11.65
C LEU A 11 -17.45 -26.50 -10.62
N LEU A 12 -16.56 -27.26 -9.95
CA LEU A 12 -15.56 -26.71 -9.03
C LEU A 12 -14.50 -25.87 -9.76
N VAL A 13 -14.01 -26.33 -10.92
CA VAL A 13 -13.04 -25.54 -11.70
C VAL A 13 -13.69 -24.28 -12.26
N ALA A 14 -14.95 -24.36 -12.71
CA ALA A 14 -15.69 -23.20 -13.19
C ALA A 14 -15.91 -22.14 -12.10
N SER A 15 -16.19 -22.55 -10.85
CA SER A 15 -16.33 -21.59 -9.75
C SER A 15 -15.02 -20.89 -9.40
N LEU A 16 -13.88 -21.60 -9.44
CA LEU A 16 -12.56 -20.98 -9.25
C LEU A 16 -12.21 -19.97 -10.35
N LEU A 17 -12.65 -20.21 -11.60
CA LEU A 17 -12.42 -19.29 -12.71
C LEU A 17 -13.29 -18.03 -12.59
N LEU A 18 -14.52 -18.13 -12.07
CA LEU A 18 -15.40 -16.98 -11.87
C LEU A 18 -14.92 -16.05 -10.73
N THR A 19 -14.20 -16.57 -9.73
CA THR A 19 -13.61 -15.75 -8.66
C THR A 19 -12.32 -15.07 -9.09
N ALA A 20 -11.70 -15.50 -10.20
CA ALA A 20 -10.45 -14.95 -10.72
C ALA A 20 -10.66 -13.70 -11.61
N CYS A 21 -11.68 -12.89 -11.33
CA CYS A 21 -11.83 -11.61 -11.99
C CYS A 21 -10.73 -10.67 -11.48
N PRO A 22 -9.80 -10.19 -12.34
CA PRO A 22 -8.96 -9.06 -11.95
C PRO A 22 -9.87 -7.87 -11.68
N ALA A 23 -9.62 -7.15 -10.58
CA ALA A 23 -10.33 -5.92 -10.30
C ALA A 23 -10.17 -4.98 -11.51
N ALA A 24 -11.31 -4.50 -12.03
CA ALA A 24 -11.29 -3.45 -13.05
C ALA A 24 -10.50 -2.26 -12.50
N ALA A 25 -9.57 -1.73 -13.32
CA ALA A 25 -8.84 -0.52 -13.00
C ALA A 25 -9.82 0.59 -12.59
N PRO A 26 -9.54 1.37 -11.53
CA PRO A 26 -10.47 2.40 -11.09
C PRO A 26 -10.53 3.51 -12.14
N SER A 27 -11.60 3.51 -12.93
CA SER A 27 -12.08 4.72 -13.59
C SER A 27 -12.61 5.65 -12.50
N GLY A 28 -11.96 6.80 -12.34
CA GLY A 28 -12.22 7.77 -11.28
C GLY A 28 -13.70 8.12 -11.11
N GLY A 29 -14.16 8.07 -9.86
CA GLY A 29 -15.50 8.47 -9.45
C GLY A 29 -15.79 8.20 -7.97
N GLY A 30 -15.49 9.19 -7.13
CA GLY A 30 -16.13 9.51 -5.84
C GLY A 30 -16.58 8.42 -4.85
N SER A 31 -15.91 8.43 -3.69
CA SER A 31 -16.35 8.08 -2.33
C SER A 31 -17.38 6.95 -2.11
N ALA A 32 -16.89 5.85 -1.53
CA ALA A 32 -17.55 5.21 -0.41
C ALA A 32 -16.49 4.77 0.62
N ASP A 33 -16.68 5.23 1.85
CA ASP A 33 -15.96 4.86 3.06
C ASP A 33 -16.14 3.36 3.34
N THR A 34 -15.07 2.59 3.18
CA THR A 34 -14.91 1.30 3.85
C THR A 34 -13.44 1.11 4.18
N GLY A 35 -13.11 1.23 5.47
CA GLY A 35 -11.82 0.84 6.01
C GLY A 35 -11.56 -0.65 5.77
N ALA A 36 -10.70 -0.94 4.79
CA ALA A 36 -10.11 -2.24 4.59
C ALA A 36 -8.60 -2.10 4.82
N ALA A 37 -8.10 -2.82 5.82
CA ALA A 37 -6.66 -2.96 6.06
C ALA A 37 -6.04 -3.57 4.80
N ALA A 38 -5.23 -2.77 4.09
CA ALA A 38 -4.46 -3.25 2.96
C ALA A 38 -3.36 -4.18 3.50
N ALA A 39 -3.53 -5.49 3.29
CA ALA A 39 -2.41 -6.41 3.27
C ALA A 39 -1.41 -5.89 2.22
N GLY A 40 -0.14 -5.78 2.61
CA GLY A 40 0.92 -5.32 1.74
C GLY A 40 1.04 -6.22 0.52
N ASP A 41 0.52 -5.74 -0.60
CA ASP A 41 0.91 -6.22 -1.91
C ASP A 41 2.31 -5.65 -2.17
N GLU A 42 3.29 -6.53 -2.28
CA GLU A 42 4.64 -6.18 -2.68
C GLU A 42 4.58 -5.78 -4.15
N ALA A 43 4.24 -4.50 -4.37
CA ALA A 43 4.15 -3.93 -5.69
C ALA A 43 5.50 -4.10 -6.39
N ALA A 44 5.50 -4.89 -7.46
CA ALA A 44 6.63 -4.99 -8.36
C ALA A 44 6.99 -3.57 -8.82
N VAL A 45 8.15 -3.09 -8.36
CA VAL A 45 8.69 -1.78 -8.73
C VAL A 45 8.95 -1.82 -10.23
N SER A 46 8.05 -1.18 -10.98
CA SER A 46 8.27 -0.88 -12.39
C SER A 46 9.18 0.34 -12.43
N GLU A 47 10.38 0.17 -12.99
CA GLU A 47 11.46 1.17 -13.07
C GLU A 47 11.13 2.41 -13.93
N ASP A 48 9.86 2.63 -14.32
CA ASP A 48 9.46 3.74 -15.19
C ASP A 48 8.03 4.25 -14.91
N ALA A 49 7.67 4.40 -13.64
CA ALA A 49 6.51 5.20 -13.23
C ALA A 49 7.00 6.58 -12.77
N GLY A 50 7.39 7.42 -13.74
CA GLY A 50 7.77 8.80 -13.47
C GLY A 50 6.59 9.60 -12.90
N GLY A 51 6.67 9.92 -11.60
CA GLY A 51 5.66 10.72 -10.90
C GLY A 51 4.39 9.94 -10.50
N GLY A 52 3.67 10.49 -9.53
CA GLY A 52 2.45 9.90 -8.98
C GLY A 52 2.03 10.58 -7.68
N THR A 53 0.85 10.23 -7.18
CA THR A 53 0.38 10.67 -5.85
C THR A 53 0.35 9.47 -4.92
N LEU A 54 1.26 9.45 -3.95
CA LEU A 54 1.23 8.48 -2.87
C LEU A 54 0.29 8.99 -1.76
N ILE A 55 -0.75 8.22 -1.45
CA ILE A 55 -1.67 8.50 -0.33
C ILE A 55 -1.45 7.42 0.73
N VAL A 56 -1.03 7.83 1.93
CA VAL A 56 -0.75 6.92 3.06
C VAL A 56 -1.68 7.23 4.22
N GLY A 57 -2.37 6.21 4.73
CA GLY A 57 -3.14 6.28 5.97
C GLY A 57 -2.22 6.23 7.19
N ARG A 58 -2.53 7.02 8.23
CA ARG A 58 -1.72 7.15 9.44
C ARG A 58 -2.57 7.07 10.71
N GLY A 59 -1.93 6.75 11.83
CA GLY A 59 -2.63 6.35 13.07
C GLY A 59 -3.09 7.51 13.96
N GLY A 60 -2.51 8.69 13.79
CA GLY A 60 -2.85 9.90 14.54
C GLY A 60 -2.47 11.15 13.77
N ASP A 61 -2.84 12.33 14.28
CA ASP A 61 -2.36 13.60 13.73
C ASP A 61 -0.93 13.91 14.23
N SER A 62 -0.19 14.74 13.49
CA SER A 62 1.09 15.26 13.96
C SER A 62 0.83 16.25 15.09
N VAL A 63 1.66 16.24 16.13
CA VAL A 63 1.48 17.12 17.29
C VAL A 63 1.88 18.56 16.93
N LEU A 64 3.08 18.72 16.38
CA LEU A 64 3.68 19.96 15.90
C LEU A 64 4.62 19.62 14.73
N LEU A 65 5.01 20.63 13.93
CA LEU A 65 5.95 20.46 12.80
C LEU A 65 7.32 21.12 13.05
N ASP A 66 7.59 21.55 14.29
CA ASP A 66 8.91 21.99 14.72
C ASP A 66 9.70 20.79 15.25
N ASN A 67 10.73 20.36 14.49
CA ASN A 67 11.56 19.20 14.81
C ASN A 67 12.23 19.32 16.19
N GLY A 68 12.53 20.54 16.67
CA GLY A 68 13.16 20.74 17.97
C GLY A 68 12.24 20.50 19.17
N ALA A 69 10.92 20.46 18.96
CA ALA A 69 9.92 20.45 20.03
C ALA A 69 9.14 19.13 20.16
N VAL A 70 9.29 18.19 19.22
CA VAL A 70 8.54 16.93 19.19
C VAL A 70 9.43 15.71 19.37
N THR A 71 8.84 14.62 19.84
CA THR A 71 9.56 13.35 20.08
C THR A 71 8.81 12.13 19.57
N ASP A 72 7.69 12.33 18.86
CA ASP A 72 6.83 11.25 18.38
C ASP A 72 7.10 10.91 16.90
N GLY A 73 6.82 9.66 16.54
CA GLY A 73 7.05 9.17 15.18
C GLY A 73 6.05 9.71 14.15
N GLU A 74 4.86 10.13 14.57
CA GLU A 74 3.80 10.61 13.68
C GLU A 74 4.13 12.00 13.13
N SER A 75 4.63 12.89 13.98
CA SER A 75 5.22 14.18 13.58
C SER A 75 6.49 13.98 12.74
N ALA A 76 7.39 13.08 13.18
CA ALA A 76 8.66 12.83 12.49
C ALA A 76 8.48 12.33 11.04
N ARG A 77 7.45 11.52 10.76
CA ARG A 77 7.14 11.05 9.39
C ARG A 77 6.91 12.21 8.43
N VAL A 78 6.12 13.21 8.83
CA VAL A 78 5.84 14.38 7.99
C VAL A 78 7.04 15.32 7.93
N ILE A 79 7.67 15.61 9.08
CA ILE A 79 8.84 16.50 9.18
C ILE A 79 9.97 16.03 8.26
N ASN A 80 10.28 14.73 8.23
CA ASN A 80 11.33 14.16 7.38
C ASN A 80 11.00 14.18 5.87
N THR A 81 9.76 14.52 5.49
CA THR A 81 9.37 14.68 4.08
C THR A 81 9.47 16.14 3.62
N ILE A 82 9.46 17.10 4.55
CA ILE A 82 9.48 18.55 4.26
C ILE A 82 10.81 19.22 4.65
N THR A 83 11.63 18.56 5.48
CA THR A 83 12.95 19.02 5.90
C THR A 83 14.00 17.95 5.60
N GLU A 84 15.23 18.39 5.35
CA GLU A 84 16.38 17.52 5.14
C GLU A 84 17.41 17.72 6.25
N GLY A 85 17.98 16.62 6.73
CA GLY A 85 19.08 16.63 7.70
C GLY A 85 20.44 16.77 7.02
N LEU A 86 21.51 16.83 7.83
CA LEU A 86 22.88 16.76 7.32
C LEU A 86 23.27 15.37 6.80
N VAL A 87 22.51 14.34 7.22
CA VAL A 87 22.64 12.95 6.80
C VAL A 87 21.26 12.32 6.72
N ALA A 88 21.09 11.36 5.82
CA ALA A 88 19.92 10.48 5.71
C ALA A 88 20.29 9.02 6.06
N LEU A 89 19.29 8.15 6.14
CA LEU A 89 19.48 6.70 6.28
C LEU A 89 19.31 6.02 4.93
N GLU A 90 20.20 5.07 4.62
CA GLU A 90 20.13 4.29 3.37
C GLU A 90 18.95 3.31 3.40
N GLY A 91 17.84 3.68 2.73
CA GLY A 91 16.65 2.83 2.63
C GLY A 91 16.11 2.42 4.00
N THR A 92 16.01 1.12 4.26
CA THR A 92 15.57 0.56 5.55
C THR A 92 16.75 0.19 6.48
N SER A 93 17.98 0.59 6.13
CA SER A 93 19.18 0.36 6.92
C SER A 93 19.37 1.45 7.98
N THR A 94 20.29 1.22 8.92
CA THR A 94 20.74 2.23 9.90
C THR A 94 22.06 2.88 9.48
N LYS A 95 22.48 2.71 8.23
CA LYS A 95 23.70 3.33 7.69
C LYS A 95 23.46 4.80 7.34
N PRO A 96 24.21 5.75 7.92
CA PRO A 96 24.12 7.16 7.56
C PRO A 96 24.76 7.39 6.19
N ILE A 97 24.10 8.21 5.38
CA ILE A 97 24.58 8.72 4.09
C ILE A 97 24.47 10.25 4.10
N PRO A 98 25.32 10.97 3.36
CA PRO A 98 25.12 12.40 3.12
C PRO A 98 23.77 12.67 2.46
#